data_AF-A0A1I6JI66-F1
#
_entry.id   AF-A0A1I6JI66-F1
#
_cell.length_a   1.000
_cell.length_b   1.000
_cell.length_c   1.000
_cell.angle_alpha   90.00
_cell.angle_beta   90.00
_cell.angle_gamma   90.00
#
_symmetry.space_group_name_H-M   'P 1'
#
loop_
_entity.id
_entity.type
_entity.pdbx_description
1 polymer ?
#
loop_
_entity_poly.entity_id
_entity_poly.type
_entity_poly.pdbx_seq_one_letter_code
_entity_poly.pdbx_strand_id
1 'polypeptide(L)'
;MRKNRLLALVIAGIMMTGTACGSKTDDEAEKQTPENISSLADEYAKKLGMEFDAPEGIENVKYTVDTKNHIGQVEFTESGVDYVLRMKKAERPDRNILGIDCEWDYDYEKRFGEYVVDIDRGHTDDKTVDLASWMFDDTDWIYTMATTNAGKEGVDITGVVGTIIDVHEAKYQEQLAAFSGLEVSQLPDSIYSSSTDQILSASNENGVISVTFETVYDYEGLIEGLPVNRRGTPIIPNFTISGNADEIEYGIIGVDSEFEANSNADEMIKILQDAINNPIPGCPSVDFSVENGKITRIWILYA
;
A
#
# COMPACT_ATOMS: atom_id res chain seq x y z
N MET A 1 -7.24 -24.28 10.25
CA MET A 1 -8.21 -23.82 11.27
C MET A 1 -7.59 -22.84 12.26
N ARG A 2 -6.52 -23.18 13.03
CA ARG A 2 -5.89 -22.24 13.99
C ARG A 2 -5.43 -20.89 13.39
N LYS A 3 -4.84 -20.88 12.18
CA LYS A 3 -4.39 -19.66 11.49
C LYS A 3 -5.50 -18.64 11.23
N ASN A 4 -6.68 -19.10 10.81
CA ASN A 4 -7.83 -18.22 10.52
C ASN A 4 -8.34 -17.53 11.78
N ARG A 5 -8.17 -18.17 12.96
CA ARG A 5 -8.61 -17.64 14.26
C ARG A 5 -7.81 -16.42 14.67
N LEU A 6 -6.49 -16.54 14.59
CA LEU A 6 -5.57 -15.47 14.90
C LEU A 6 -5.67 -14.33 13.88
N LEU A 7 -5.84 -14.66 12.59
CA LEU A 7 -6.10 -13.68 11.53
C LEU A 7 -7.31 -12.78 11.82
N ALA A 8 -8.40 -13.37 12.32
CA ALA A 8 -9.56 -12.59 12.73
C ALA A 8 -9.21 -11.58 13.85
N LEU A 9 -8.59 -12.04 14.94
CA LEU A 9 -8.18 -11.15 16.05
C LEU A 9 -7.23 -10.03 15.59
N VAL A 10 -6.35 -10.32 14.64
CA VAL A 10 -5.41 -9.33 14.06
C VAL A 10 -6.16 -8.28 13.26
N ILE A 11 -7.08 -8.66 12.38
CA ILE A 11 -7.92 -7.71 11.63
C ILE A 11 -8.70 -6.78 12.59
N ALA A 12 -9.28 -7.34 13.66
CA ALA A 12 -9.92 -6.54 14.71
C ALA A 12 -8.93 -5.54 15.35
N GLY A 13 -7.70 -5.97 15.62
CA GLY A 13 -6.61 -5.13 16.09
C GLY A 13 -6.24 -3.99 15.13
N ILE A 14 -6.13 -4.26 13.82
CA ILE A 14 -5.84 -3.24 12.79
C ILE A 14 -6.86 -2.12 12.85
N MET A 15 -8.15 -2.44 12.86
CA MET A 15 -9.21 -1.44 12.84
C MET A 15 -9.23 -0.60 14.12
N MET A 16 -9.03 -1.24 15.28
CA MET A 16 -8.90 -0.53 16.55
C MET A 16 -7.76 0.49 16.50
N THR A 17 -6.58 0.11 16.00
CA THR A 17 -5.46 1.06 15.86
C THR A 17 -5.75 2.16 14.85
N GLY A 18 -6.44 1.87 13.75
CA GLY A 18 -6.88 2.87 12.78
C GLY A 18 -7.81 3.92 13.37
N THR A 19 -8.77 3.49 14.21
CA THR A 19 -9.70 4.42 14.90
C THR A 19 -9.01 5.28 15.95
N ALA A 20 -7.94 4.79 16.58
CA ALA A 20 -7.13 5.59 17.51
C ALA A 20 -6.30 6.68 16.81
N CYS A 21 -6.02 6.53 15.51
CA CYS A 21 -5.29 7.53 14.70
C CYS A 21 -6.20 8.51 13.94
N GLY A 22 -7.50 8.23 13.86
CA GLY A 22 -8.48 9.06 13.14
C GLY A 22 -8.98 10.25 13.97
N SER A 23 -8.36 11.41 13.76
CA SER A 23 -8.85 12.79 13.98
C SER A 23 -10.14 13.00 14.82
N LYS A 24 -10.14 12.62 16.10
CA LYS A 24 -11.01 13.26 17.08
C LYS A 24 -10.15 13.69 18.26
N THR A 25 -10.20 14.99 18.56
CA THR A 25 -9.70 15.60 19.78
C THR A 25 -9.99 14.70 20.99
N ASP A 26 -9.00 14.57 21.88
CA ASP A 26 -8.89 13.64 23.02
C ASP A 26 -10.13 13.44 23.92
N ASP A 27 -11.18 14.25 23.75
CA ASP A 27 -12.40 14.22 24.57
C ASP A 27 -13.55 13.36 23.99
N GLU A 28 -13.47 12.88 22.75
CA GLU A 28 -14.52 12.03 22.14
C GLU A 28 -13.97 10.77 21.44
N ALA A 29 -12.97 10.11 22.02
CA ALA A 29 -12.83 8.67 21.81
C ALA A 29 -14.02 7.98 22.49
N GLU A 30 -15.21 8.04 21.86
CA GLU A 30 -16.33 7.17 22.21
C GLU A 30 -15.74 5.77 22.33
N LYS A 31 -15.86 5.18 23.52
CA LYS A 31 -15.50 3.79 23.76
C LYS A 31 -16.23 2.94 22.74
N GLN A 32 -15.59 2.61 21.62
CA GLN A 32 -16.16 1.70 20.65
C GLN A 32 -16.38 0.39 21.39
N THR A 33 -17.65 0.02 21.52
CA THR A 33 -18.04 -1.21 22.20
C THR A 33 -17.61 -2.40 21.36
N PRO A 34 -17.32 -3.56 21.97
CA PRO A 34 -16.91 -4.79 21.27
C PRO A 34 -17.83 -5.18 20.10
N GLU A 35 -19.12 -4.84 20.17
CA GLU A 35 -20.11 -5.08 19.11
C GLU A 35 -19.83 -4.28 17.82
N ASN A 36 -19.37 -3.02 17.92
CA ASN A 36 -19.06 -2.18 16.75
C ASN A 36 -17.77 -2.61 16.02
N ILE A 37 -16.83 -3.23 16.74
CA ILE A 37 -15.59 -3.77 16.14
C ILE A 37 -15.91 -5.01 15.29
N SER A 38 -16.88 -5.83 15.71
CA SER A 38 -17.29 -7.03 14.97
C SER A 38 -17.87 -6.69 13.59
N SER A 39 -18.71 -5.65 13.48
CA SER A 39 -19.30 -5.25 12.20
C SER A 39 -18.28 -4.68 11.20
N LEU A 40 -17.24 -4.00 11.67
CA LEU A 40 -16.14 -3.53 10.81
C LEU A 40 -15.24 -4.69 10.39
N ALA A 41 -15.03 -5.66 11.28
CA ALA A 41 -14.26 -6.87 11.01
C ALA A 41 -14.97 -7.73 9.98
N ASP A 42 -16.29 -7.86 10.07
CA ASP A 42 -17.14 -8.50 9.07
C ASP A 42 -17.06 -7.81 7.71
N GLU A 43 -17.04 -6.47 7.68
CA GLU A 43 -16.92 -5.72 6.42
C GLU A 43 -15.54 -5.93 5.78
N TYR A 44 -14.47 -5.90 6.58
CA TYR A 44 -13.11 -6.16 6.10
C TYR A 44 -12.94 -7.63 5.69
N ALA A 45 -13.39 -8.57 6.52
CA ALA A 45 -13.37 -9.99 6.22
C ALA A 45 -14.18 -10.32 4.96
N LYS A 46 -15.38 -9.76 4.78
CA LYS A 46 -16.14 -9.91 3.52
C LYS A 46 -15.39 -9.35 2.31
N LYS A 47 -14.71 -8.21 2.44
CA LYS A 47 -13.83 -7.66 1.39
C LYS A 47 -12.61 -8.57 1.11
N LEU A 48 -12.14 -9.31 2.11
CA LEU A 48 -11.07 -10.30 2.00
C LEU A 48 -11.57 -11.72 1.64
N GLY A 49 -12.88 -11.92 1.38
CA GLY A 49 -13.44 -13.25 1.10
C GLY A 49 -13.42 -14.22 2.29
N MET A 50 -13.38 -13.68 3.51
CA MET A 50 -13.30 -14.39 4.78
C MET A 50 -14.60 -14.23 5.59
N GLU A 51 -15.01 -15.27 6.29
CA GLU A 51 -16.07 -15.19 7.31
C GLU A 51 -15.45 -14.90 8.68
N PHE A 52 -16.07 -13.99 9.44
CA PHE A 52 -15.58 -13.54 10.73
C PHE A 52 -16.54 -13.97 11.84
N ASP A 53 -16.52 -15.25 12.17
CA ASP A 53 -17.09 -15.72 13.43
C ASP A 53 -16.04 -15.63 14.54
N ALA A 54 -16.50 -15.46 15.79
CA ALA A 54 -15.63 -15.63 16.96
C ALA A 54 -14.91 -16.98 16.81
N PRO A 55 -13.57 -17.00 16.77
CA PRO A 55 -12.91 -18.20 16.30
C PRO A 55 -13.13 -19.36 17.26
N GLU A 56 -13.63 -20.48 16.74
CA GLU A 56 -13.94 -21.66 17.55
C GLU A 56 -12.76 -22.04 18.46
N GLY A 57 -12.97 -22.35 19.74
CA GLY A 57 -11.87 -22.71 20.65
C GLY A 57 -10.97 -21.55 21.12
N ILE A 58 -11.34 -20.30 20.83
CA ILE A 58 -10.86 -19.11 21.54
C ILE A 58 -11.94 -18.64 22.52
N GLU A 59 -11.54 -18.35 23.75
CA GLU A 59 -12.43 -17.94 24.84
C GLU A 59 -11.96 -16.61 25.46
N ASN A 60 -12.84 -15.97 26.26
CA ASN A 60 -12.52 -14.77 27.05
C ASN A 60 -11.91 -13.60 26.25
N VAL A 61 -12.31 -13.45 24.99
CA VAL A 61 -11.78 -12.39 24.12
C VAL A 61 -12.17 -11.02 24.65
N LYS A 62 -11.18 -10.16 24.87
CA LYS A 62 -11.35 -8.79 25.33
C LYS A 62 -10.46 -7.86 24.51
N TYR A 63 -11.11 -6.88 23.91
CA TYR A 63 -10.47 -5.85 23.11
C TYR A 63 -10.30 -4.57 23.92
N THR A 64 -9.11 -3.97 23.88
CA THR A 64 -8.80 -2.69 24.52
C THR A 64 -7.94 -1.82 23.60
N VAL A 65 -8.02 -0.51 23.79
CA VAL A 65 -7.21 0.47 23.05
C VAL A 65 -6.51 1.38 24.05
N ASP A 66 -5.20 1.48 23.93
CA ASP A 66 -4.41 2.53 24.57
C ASP A 66 -4.33 3.71 23.60
N THR A 67 -5.18 4.71 23.84
CA THR A 67 -5.28 5.90 22.99
C THR A 67 -4.03 6.77 23.04
N LYS A 68 -3.29 6.76 24.15
CA LYS A 68 -2.09 7.59 24.32
C LYS A 68 -0.95 7.08 23.46
N ASN A 69 -0.81 5.77 23.35
CA ASN A 69 0.27 5.13 22.60
C ASN A 69 -0.18 4.59 21.23
N HIS A 70 -1.47 4.75 20.90
CA HIS A 70 -2.14 4.21 19.70
C HIS A 70 -1.97 2.70 19.54
N ILE A 71 -2.13 1.96 20.63
CA ILE A 71 -1.97 0.50 20.65
C ILE A 71 -3.33 -0.17 20.80
N GLY A 72 -3.68 -1.01 19.83
CA GLY A 72 -4.79 -1.96 19.96
C GLY A 72 -4.29 -3.21 20.68
N GLN A 73 -5.07 -3.71 21.64
CA GLN A 73 -4.74 -4.90 22.42
C GLN A 73 -5.91 -5.89 22.43
N VAL A 74 -5.58 -7.17 22.31
CA VAL A 74 -6.52 -8.28 22.41
C VAL A 74 -6.02 -9.26 23.46
N GLU A 75 -6.79 -9.46 24.51
CA GLU A 75 -6.61 -10.51 25.52
C GLU A 75 -7.53 -11.68 25.15
N PHE A 76 -7.03 -12.92 25.16
CA PHE A 76 -7.85 -14.11 24.88
C PHE A 76 -7.23 -15.37 25.48
N THR A 77 -8.05 -16.42 25.65
CA THR A 77 -7.61 -17.74 26.09
C THR A 77 -7.72 -18.74 24.94
N GLU A 78 -6.67 -19.48 24.62
CA GLU A 78 -6.71 -20.61 23.69
C GLU A 78 -6.14 -21.87 24.37
N SER A 79 -6.90 -22.96 24.36
CA SER A 79 -6.49 -24.25 24.96
C SER A 79 -6.03 -24.13 26.42
N GLY A 80 -6.69 -23.27 27.21
CA GLY A 80 -6.39 -23.04 28.62
C GLY A 80 -5.14 -22.19 28.89
N VAL A 81 -4.61 -21.51 27.88
CA VAL A 81 -3.51 -20.55 28.01
C VAL A 81 -4.00 -19.16 27.65
N ASP A 82 -3.68 -18.18 28.48
CA ASP A 82 -3.97 -16.77 28.22
C ASP A 82 -2.89 -16.13 27.35
N TYR A 83 -3.32 -15.33 26.38
CA TYR A 83 -2.49 -14.62 25.42
C TYR A 83 -2.86 -13.13 25.40
N VAL A 84 -1.87 -12.31 25.06
CA VAL A 84 -2.06 -10.89 24.76
C VAL A 84 -1.44 -10.63 23.39
N LEU A 85 -2.24 -10.11 22.47
CA LEU A 85 -1.80 -9.55 21.20
C LEU A 85 -1.83 -8.03 21.30
N ARG A 86 -0.76 -7.37 20.86
CA ARG A 86 -0.71 -5.92 20.71
C ARG A 86 -0.36 -5.53 19.30
N MET A 87 -1.00 -4.47 18.81
CA MET A 87 -0.83 -3.97 17.46
C MET A 87 -0.75 -2.45 17.44
N LYS A 88 0.08 -1.90 16.56
CA LYS A 88 0.27 -0.45 16.39
C LYS A 88 0.49 -0.12 14.93
N LYS A 89 -0.10 0.99 14.50
CA LYS A 89 0.14 1.66 13.23
C LYS A 89 1.18 2.78 13.48
N ALA A 90 2.32 2.76 12.80
CA ALA A 90 3.44 3.69 13.02
C ALA A 90 4.25 3.98 11.74
N GLU A 91 4.94 5.12 11.66
CA GLU A 91 5.78 5.47 10.50
C GLU A 91 7.06 4.60 10.43
N ARG A 92 7.42 3.96 11.54
CA ARG A 92 8.57 3.07 11.69
C ARG A 92 8.19 1.87 12.56
N PRO A 93 8.83 0.70 12.37
CA PRO A 93 8.58 -0.45 13.23
C PRO A 93 8.84 -0.10 14.70
N ASP A 94 7.92 -0.47 15.59
CA ASP A 94 8.04 -0.21 17.04
C ASP A 94 8.27 -1.50 17.81
N ARG A 95 9.54 -1.84 18.00
CA ARG A 95 9.96 -3.04 18.76
C ARG A 95 9.53 -3.00 20.24
N ASN A 96 9.18 -1.84 20.79
CA ASN A 96 8.80 -1.71 22.20
C ASN A 96 7.29 -1.52 22.41
N ILE A 97 6.46 -1.96 21.46
CA ILE A 97 5.00 -1.96 21.59
C ILE A 97 4.50 -2.74 22.82
N LEU A 98 5.28 -3.72 23.29
CA LEU A 98 4.96 -4.48 24.50
C LEU A 98 5.34 -3.76 25.80
N GLY A 99 6.18 -2.72 25.75
CA GLY A 99 6.72 -2.08 26.95
C GLY A 99 7.54 -3.04 27.82
N ILE A 100 8.16 -4.05 27.20
CA ILE A 100 8.96 -5.09 27.86
C ILE A 100 10.41 -4.92 27.40
N ASP A 101 11.33 -4.92 28.37
CA ASP A 101 12.75 -4.94 28.10
C ASP A 101 13.15 -6.34 27.61
N CYS A 102 13.51 -6.45 26.33
CA CYS A 102 13.85 -7.71 25.66
C CYS A 102 15.12 -7.53 24.84
N GLU A 103 15.95 -8.57 24.75
CA GLU A 103 16.91 -8.64 23.65
C GLU A 103 16.17 -9.10 22.39
N TRP A 104 16.35 -8.36 21.30
CA TRP A 104 15.68 -8.63 20.03
C TRP A 104 16.69 -9.24 19.07
N ASP A 105 16.50 -10.51 18.75
CA ASP A 105 17.21 -11.17 17.68
C ASP A 105 16.40 -11.01 16.40
N TYR A 106 17.05 -10.48 15.36
CA TYR A 106 16.48 -10.55 14.02
C TYR A 106 16.36 -12.03 13.63
N ASP A 107 15.15 -12.49 13.34
CA ASP A 107 14.90 -13.89 12.99
C ASP A 107 15.11 -14.07 11.48
N TYR A 108 14.30 -13.40 10.66
CA TYR A 108 14.46 -13.35 9.21
C TYR A 108 13.56 -12.29 8.55
N GLU A 109 13.98 -11.86 7.36
CA GLU A 109 13.19 -11.08 6.41
C GLU A 109 12.51 -12.06 5.45
N LYS A 110 11.20 -11.89 5.26
CA LYS A 110 10.48 -12.56 4.18
C LYS A 110 10.05 -11.52 3.17
N ARG A 111 10.48 -11.72 1.93
CA ARG A 111 9.97 -10.97 0.79
C ARG A 111 8.76 -11.66 0.18
N PHE A 112 7.82 -10.87 -0.29
CA PHE A 112 6.66 -11.33 -1.02
C PHE A 112 6.32 -10.26 -2.06
N GLY A 113 6.45 -10.55 -3.36
CA GLY A 113 6.42 -9.50 -4.38
C GLY A 113 7.47 -8.41 -4.11
N GLU A 114 7.04 -7.14 -4.09
CA GLU A 114 7.86 -5.99 -3.67
C GLU A 114 7.88 -5.76 -2.15
N TYR A 115 7.10 -6.52 -1.39
CA TYR A 115 6.90 -6.33 0.05
C TYR A 115 7.98 -7.00 0.87
N VAL A 116 8.33 -6.35 1.97
CA VAL A 116 9.30 -6.81 2.96
C VAL A 116 8.58 -6.96 4.29
N VAL A 117 8.56 -8.18 4.83
CA VAL A 117 8.10 -8.48 6.19
C VAL A 117 9.32 -8.72 7.05
N ASP A 118 9.52 -7.85 8.02
CA ASP A 118 10.56 -8.00 9.02
C ASP A 118 9.98 -8.70 10.25
N ILE A 119 10.53 -9.88 10.54
CA ILE A 119 10.13 -10.68 11.69
C ILE A 119 11.31 -10.74 12.65
N ASP A 120 11.11 -10.11 13.79
CA ASP A 120 12.06 -10.06 14.88
C ASP A 120 11.53 -10.92 16.02
N ARG A 121 12.36 -11.79 16.58
CA ARG A 121 12.01 -12.53 17.79
C ARG A 121 12.65 -11.88 19.00
N GLY A 122 11.79 -11.56 19.97
CA GLY A 122 12.23 -11.08 21.27
C GLY A 122 12.51 -12.26 22.19
N HIS A 123 13.62 -12.19 22.92
CA HIS A 123 13.89 -13.12 23.99
C HIS A 123 13.98 -12.34 25.30
N THR A 124 12.94 -12.52 26.12
CA THR A 124 13.07 -12.51 27.58
C THR A 124 13.78 -13.80 28.01
N ASP A 125 14.25 -13.89 29.27
CA ASP A 125 14.94 -15.08 29.79
C ASP A 125 14.20 -16.43 29.56
N ASP A 126 12.89 -16.37 29.29
CA ASP A 126 12.02 -17.52 29.01
C ASP A 126 11.56 -17.68 27.54
N LYS A 127 12.01 -16.82 26.61
CA LYS A 127 11.71 -16.87 25.16
C LYS A 127 10.22 -16.88 24.80
N THR A 128 9.44 -16.00 25.42
CA THR A 128 7.97 -16.02 25.30
C THR A 128 7.36 -15.01 24.32
N VAL A 129 8.15 -14.24 23.55
CA VAL A 129 7.65 -13.12 22.74
C VAL A 129 7.99 -13.27 21.24
N ASP A 130 6.98 -13.19 20.37
CA ASP A 130 7.17 -13.02 18.92
C ASP A 130 6.68 -11.64 18.49
N LEU A 131 7.42 -10.98 17.59
CA LEU A 131 7.09 -9.70 16.99
C LEU A 131 7.17 -9.80 15.45
N ALA A 132 6.23 -9.17 14.77
CA ALA A 132 6.21 -9.09 13.31
C ALA A 132 5.83 -7.68 12.89
N SER A 133 6.48 -7.18 11.84
CA SER A 133 6.12 -5.91 11.23
C SER A 133 5.97 -6.03 9.71
N TRP A 134 5.02 -5.27 9.16
CA TRP A 134 4.74 -5.23 7.74
C TRP A 134 4.19 -3.85 7.36
N MET A 135 4.14 -3.55 6.08
CA MET A 135 3.66 -2.27 5.54
C MET A 135 2.58 -2.54 4.49
N PHE A 136 1.59 -1.63 4.40
CA PHE A 136 0.66 -1.61 3.28
C PHE A 136 0.86 -0.34 2.45
N ASP A 137 0.88 -0.50 1.13
CA ASP A 137 1.09 0.58 0.17
C ASP A 137 -0.02 1.64 0.20
N ASP A 138 -1.24 1.27 0.61
CA ASP A 138 -2.38 2.18 0.69
C ASP A 138 -2.39 3.06 1.93
N THR A 139 -1.43 2.87 2.84
CA THR A 139 -1.40 3.65 4.09
C THR A 139 -0.11 4.43 4.32
N ASP A 140 1.02 4.10 3.71
CA ASP A 140 2.37 4.60 4.11
C ASP A 140 2.75 4.27 5.58
N TRP A 141 1.94 3.47 6.27
CA TRP A 141 2.16 3.11 7.66
C TRP A 141 2.65 1.67 7.77
N ILE A 142 3.52 1.46 8.74
CA ILE A 142 4.00 0.15 9.17
C ILE A 142 3.11 -0.30 10.32
N TYR A 143 2.65 -1.53 10.22
CA TYR A 143 1.97 -2.24 11.29
C TYR A 143 2.99 -3.08 12.04
N THR A 144 3.01 -2.94 13.37
CA THR A 144 3.78 -3.82 14.25
C THR A 144 2.82 -4.61 15.12
N MET A 145 2.99 -5.93 15.17
CA MET A 145 2.26 -6.85 16.02
C MET A 145 3.21 -7.60 16.93
N ALA A 146 2.82 -7.81 18.18
CA ALA A 146 3.55 -8.66 19.10
C ALA A 146 2.61 -9.49 19.97
N THR A 147 3.06 -10.68 20.36
CA THR A 147 2.31 -11.56 21.28
C THR A 147 3.15 -11.99 22.47
N THR A 148 2.56 -11.94 23.66
CA THR A 148 3.14 -12.55 24.87
C THR A 148 2.61 -13.97 24.98
N ASN A 149 3.51 -14.97 25.00
CA ASN A 149 3.31 -16.44 24.94
C ASN A 149 3.43 -17.11 23.55
N ALA A 150 4.24 -16.57 22.63
CA ALA A 150 4.38 -17.09 21.27
C ALA A 150 5.01 -18.50 21.14
N GLY A 151 5.80 -18.92 22.12
CA GLY A 151 6.54 -20.19 22.11
C GLY A 151 5.73 -21.46 22.39
N LYS A 152 4.40 -21.38 22.56
CA LYS A 152 3.53 -22.55 22.71
C LYS A 152 2.96 -22.96 21.35
N GLU A 153 2.80 -24.28 21.13
CA GLU A 153 2.21 -24.87 19.91
C GLU A 153 0.76 -24.40 19.67
N GLY A 154 0.57 -23.17 19.20
CA GLY A 154 -0.74 -22.53 19.12
C GLY A 154 -0.74 -21.22 18.32
N VAL A 155 0.26 -20.35 18.52
CA VAL A 155 0.25 -18.99 17.96
C VAL A 155 1.39 -18.81 16.96
N ASP A 156 1.05 -18.75 15.67
CA ASP A 156 1.96 -18.47 14.55
C ASP A 156 1.57 -17.13 13.91
N ILE A 157 2.09 -16.03 14.48
CA ILE A 157 1.79 -14.67 13.98
C ILE A 157 2.39 -14.42 12.61
N THR A 158 3.53 -15.05 12.29
CA THR A 158 4.17 -15.00 10.98
C THR A 158 3.23 -15.48 9.88
N GLY A 159 2.64 -16.67 10.05
CA GLY A 159 1.75 -17.26 9.06
C GLY A 159 0.50 -16.41 8.83
N VAL A 160 0.04 -15.70 9.87
CA VAL A 160 -1.09 -14.77 9.79
C VAL A 160 -0.73 -13.52 9.02
N VAL A 161 0.40 -12.86 9.34
CA VAL A 161 0.87 -11.68 8.59
C VAL A 161 1.07 -12.01 7.12
N GLY A 162 1.66 -13.18 6.83
CA GLY A 162 1.78 -13.67 5.45
C GLY A 162 0.42 -13.79 4.76
N THR A 163 -0.59 -14.35 5.43
CA THR A 163 -1.94 -14.48 4.85
C THR A 163 -2.58 -13.12 4.57
N ILE A 164 -2.40 -12.13 5.46
CA ILE A 164 -2.90 -10.76 5.24
C ILE A 164 -2.27 -10.17 3.98
N ILE A 165 -0.96 -10.31 3.84
CA ILE A 165 -0.21 -9.80 2.70
C ILE A 165 -0.66 -10.50 1.40
N ASP A 166 -0.80 -11.83 1.41
CA ASP A 166 -1.27 -12.58 0.25
C ASP A 166 -2.64 -12.05 -0.25
N VAL A 167 -3.54 -11.66 0.67
CA VAL A 167 -4.84 -11.10 0.29
C VAL A 167 -4.72 -9.66 -0.22
N HIS A 168 -3.87 -8.83 0.40
CA HIS A 168 -3.61 -7.48 -0.10
C HIS A 168 -2.99 -7.51 -1.50
N GLU A 169 -2.03 -8.41 -1.75
CA GLU A 169 -1.46 -8.63 -3.08
C GLU A 169 -2.53 -9.10 -4.06
N ALA A 170 -3.35 -10.09 -3.71
CA ALA A 170 -4.43 -10.55 -4.58
C ALA A 170 -5.38 -9.42 -4.98
N LYS A 171 -5.75 -8.55 -4.03
CA LYS A 171 -6.57 -7.37 -4.30
C LYS A 171 -5.85 -6.36 -5.19
N TYR A 172 -4.57 -6.09 -4.92
CA TYR A 172 -3.76 -5.20 -5.74
C TYR A 172 -3.66 -5.72 -7.18
N GLN A 173 -3.46 -7.02 -7.38
CA GLN A 173 -3.46 -7.68 -8.69
C GLN A 173 -4.82 -7.61 -9.38
N GLU A 174 -5.93 -7.75 -8.65
CA GLU A 174 -7.28 -7.55 -9.17
C GLU A 174 -7.48 -6.10 -9.65
N GLN A 175 -7.04 -5.11 -8.88
CA GLN A 175 -7.07 -3.69 -9.27
C GLN A 175 -6.20 -3.46 -10.51
N LEU A 176 -4.98 -3.99 -10.53
CA LEU A 176 -4.10 -3.88 -11.70
C LEU A 176 -4.77 -4.43 -12.97
N ALA A 177 -5.42 -5.60 -12.86
CA ALA A 177 -6.14 -6.20 -13.98
C ALA A 177 -7.38 -5.39 -14.40
N ALA A 178 -8.12 -4.81 -13.44
CA ALA A 178 -9.32 -4.03 -13.70
C ALA A 178 -9.04 -2.70 -14.41
N PHE A 179 -7.88 -2.10 -14.15
CA PHE A 179 -7.47 -0.82 -14.74
C PHE A 179 -6.46 -0.97 -15.88
N SER A 180 -5.97 -2.18 -16.15
CA SER A 180 -5.18 -2.47 -17.33
C SER A 180 -6.04 -2.30 -18.59
N GLY A 181 -5.55 -1.50 -19.54
CA GLY A 181 -6.26 -1.22 -20.79
C GLY A 181 -7.24 -0.05 -20.71
N LEU A 182 -7.16 0.80 -19.68
CA LEU A 182 -7.75 2.14 -19.74
C LEU A 182 -7.27 2.87 -21.00
N GLU A 183 -8.17 3.60 -21.64
CA GLU A 183 -7.89 4.47 -22.77
C GLU A 183 -7.86 5.94 -22.33
N VAL A 184 -7.10 6.79 -23.05
CA VAL A 184 -7.03 8.24 -22.79
C VAL A 184 -8.42 8.90 -22.73
N SER A 185 -9.37 8.45 -23.55
CA SER A 185 -10.74 8.99 -23.56
C SER A 185 -11.55 8.74 -22.29
N GLN A 186 -11.06 7.88 -21.40
CA GLN A 186 -11.67 7.55 -20.12
C GLN A 186 -11.04 8.32 -18.96
N LEU A 187 -9.92 9.01 -19.19
CA LEU A 187 -9.24 9.78 -18.16
C LEU A 187 -9.97 11.12 -17.93
N PRO A 188 -10.14 11.55 -16.67
CA PRO A 188 -10.48 12.92 -16.33
C PRO A 188 -9.49 13.94 -16.89
N ASP A 189 -9.96 15.17 -17.07
CA ASP A 189 -9.09 16.28 -17.47
C ASP A 189 -8.11 16.60 -16.33
N SER A 190 -6.82 16.36 -16.56
CA SER A 190 -5.75 16.57 -15.56
C SER A 190 -4.36 16.45 -16.20
N ILE A 191 -3.33 16.54 -15.36
CA ILE A 191 -1.94 16.23 -15.67
C ILE A 191 -1.59 14.90 -15.05
N TYR A 192 -1.06 14.01 -15.87
CA TYR A 192 -0.57 12.72 -15.46
C TYR A 192 0.94 12.65 -15.69
N SER A 193 1.61 11.83 -14.88
CA SER A 193 3.07 11.75 -14.89
C SER A 193 3.53 10.30 -14.92
N SER A 194 4.68 10.03 -15.51
CA SER A 194 5.38 8.76 -15.41
C SER A 194 6.87 9.01 -15.25
N SER A 195 7.57 8.12 -14.58
CA SER A 195 9.04 8.20 -14.51
C SER A 195 9.64 7.71 -15.83
N THR A 196 10.74 8.30 -16.29
CA THR A 196 11.32 7.91 -17.61
C THR A 196 11.80 6.46 -17.67
N ASP A 197 12.16 5.87 -16.53
CA ASP A 197 12.49 4.45 -16.41
C ASP A 197 11.27 3.51 -16.49
N GLN A 198 10.05 4.06 -16.50
CA GLN A 198 8.79 3.33 -16.66
C GLN A 198 8.29 3.36 -18.11
N ILE A 199 9.03 3.96 -19.05
CA ILE A 199 8.64 3.97 -20.47
C ILE A 199 9.00 2.62 -21.09
N LEU A 200 8.02 1.94 -21.67
CA LEU A 200 8.19 0.65 -22.33
C LEU A 200 8.45 0.81 -23.84
N SER A 201 7.78 1.77 -24.47
CA SER A 201 7.95 2.08 -25.90
C SER A 201 7.51 3.49 -26.24
N ALA A 202 8.15 4.09 -27.26
CA ALA A 202 7.77 5.38 -27.82
C ALA A 202 7.95 5.38 -29.35
N SER A 203 6.95 5.84 -30.09
CA SER A 203 6.96 5.89 -31.56
C SER A 203 6.15 7.07 -32.11
N ASN A 204 6.56 7.56 -33.28
CA ASN A 204 5.76 8.41 -34.15
C ASN A 204 5.61 7.70 -35.49
N GLU A 205 4.45 7.07 -35.72
CA GLU A 205 4.16 6.34 -36.95
C GLU A 205 3.00 6.99 -37.70
N ASN A 206 3.23 7.38 -38.95
CA ASN A 206 2.22 8.02 -39.81
C ASN A 206 1.56 9.26 -39.18
N GLY A 207 2.30 10.03 -38.37
CA GLY A 207 1.79 11.23 -37.69
C GLY A 207 0.97 10.94 -36.44
N VAL A 208 1.04 9.72 -35.90
CA VAL A 208 0.43 9.35 -34.62
C VAL A 208 1.55 9.07 -33.62
N ILE A 209 1.59 9.85 -32.54
CA ILE A 209 2.44 9.57 -31.40
C ILE A 209 1.80 8.49 -30.55
N SER A 210 2.63 7.56 -30.07
CA SER A 210 2.25 6.54 -29.10
C SER A 210 3.37 6.38 -28.09
N VAL A 211 3.03 6.45 -26.80
CA VAL A 211 3.97 6.20 -25.70
C VAL A 211 3.30 5.24 -24.72
N THR A 212 3.95 4.13 -24.43
CA THR A 212 3.48 3.11 -23.49
C THR A 212 4.32 3.17 -22.24
N PHE A 213 3.64 3.24 -21.10
CA PHE A 213 4.23 3.26 -19.78
C PHE A 213 3.85 1.99 -19.02
N GLU A 214 4.78 1.49 -18.20
CA GLU A 214 4.49 0.48 -17.18
C GLU A 214 3.53 1.06 -16.11
N THR A 215 3.78 2.30 -15.70
CA THR A 215 3.01 2.99 -14.65
C THR A 215 2.81 4.46 -15.00
N VAL A 216 1.58 4.97 -14.87
CA VAL A 216 1.26 6.40 -14.87
C VAL A 216 0.68 6.78 -13.52
N TYR A 217 1.12 7.91 -12.95
CA TYR A 217 0.68 8.44 -11.67
C TYR A 217 -0.48 9.42 -11.85
N ASP A 218 -1.56 9.20 -11.10
CA ASP A 218 -2.66 10.15 -10.90
C ASP A 218 -2.45 10.88 -9.58
N TYR A 219 -1.59 11.90 -9.60
CA TYR A 219 -1.24 12.67 -8.40
C TYR A 219 -2.42 13.46 -7.80
N GLU A 220 -3.43 13.76 -8.60
CA GLU A 220 -4.65 14.44 -8.15
C GLU A 220 -5.68 13.46 -7.56
N GLY A 221 -5.53 12.15 -7.79
CA GLY A 221 -6.40 11.11 -7.24
C GLY A 221 -7.82 11.18 -7.78
N LEU A 222 -7.98 11.51 -9.06
CA LEU A 222 -9.28 11.71 -9.70
C LEU A 222 -9.99 10.41 -10.06
N ILE A 223 -9.24 9.31 -10.23
CA ILE A 223 -9.80 8.00 -10.61
C ILE A 223 -9.98 7.12 -9.38
N GLU A 224 -11.23 6.89 -8.99
CA GLU A 224 -11.56 6.07 -7.83
C GLU A 224 -11.20 4.60 -8.07
N GLY A 225 -10.57 3.98 -7.07
CA GLY A 225 -10.30 2.54 -7.04
C GLY A 225 -8.98 2.10 -7.68
N LEU A 226 -8.19 3.04 -8.24
CA LEU A 226 -6.86 2.73 -8.76
C LEU A 226 -5.99 1.99 -7.72
N PRO A 227 -5.10 1.07 -8.18
CA PRO A 227 -4.01 0.60 -7.34
C PRO A 227 -3.13 1.79 -6.91
N VAL A 228 -2.46 1.66 -5.76
CA VAL A 228 -1.58 2.69 -5.21
C VAL A 228 -0.16 2.14 -5.08
N ASN A 229 0.84 2.95 -5.38
CA ASN A 229 2.24 2.56 -5.16
C ASN A 229 2.59 2.60 -3.66
N ARG A 230 3.81 2.19 -3.30
CA ARG A 230 4.35 2.22 -1.93
C ARG A 230 4.36 3.58 -1.21
N ARG A 231 4.00 4.66 -1.88
CA ARG A 231 3.93 6.03 -1.35
C ARG A 231 2.47 6.52 -1.30
N GLY A 232 1.50 5.61 -1.37
CA GLY A 232 0.08 5.91 -1.42
C GLY A 232 -0.37 6.66 -2.67
N THR A 233 0.46 6.76 -3.72
CA THR A 233 0.11 7.49 -4.95
C THR A 233 -0.69 6.58 -5.88
N PRO A 234 -1.90 6.98 -6.32
CA PRO A 234 -2.68 6.22 -7.31
C PRO A 234 -1.94 6.03 -8.63
N ILE A 235 -2.06 4.83 -9.20
CA ILE A 235 -1.39 4.45 -10.43
C ILE A 235 -2.32 3.81 -11.46
N ILE A 236 -2.07 4.11 -12.72
CA ILE A 236 -2.67 3.48 -13.89
C ILE A 236 -1.62 2.53 -14.49
N PRO A 237 -1.86 1.21 -14.48
CA PRO A 237 -0.88 0.24 -14.96
C PRO A 237 -0.98 0.00 -16.47
N ASN A 238 0.17 -0.25 -17.11
CA ASN A 238 0.27 -0.64 -18.52
C ASN A 238 -0.55 0.28 -19.45
N PHE A 239 -0.28 1.58 -19.37
CA PHE A 239 -1.07 2.61 -20.04
C PHE A 239 -0.38 3.13 -21.29
N THR A 240 -1.15 3.29 -22.37
CA THR A 240 -0.64 3.87 -23.62
C THR A 240 -1.35 5.18 -23.91
N ILE A 241 -0.59 6.26 -24.02
CA ILE A 241 -1.09 7.50 -24.60
C ILE A 241 -0.91 7.45 -26.11
N SER A 242 -1.92 7.90 -26.85
CA SER A 242 -1.82 8.05 -28.29
C SER A 242 -2.64 9.24 -28.79
N GLY A 243 -2.13 9.92 -29.81
CA GLY A 243 -2.81 11.05 -30.44
C GLY A 243 -2.10 11.54 -31.70
N ASN A 244 -2.79 12.40 -32.46
CA ASN A 244 -2.24 12.98 -33.67
C ASN A 244 -1.11 13.94 -33.32
N ALA A 245 0.04 13.76 -33.96
CA ALA A 245 1.25 14.50 -33.63
C ALA A 245 1.09 16.02 -33.79
N ASP A 246 0.31 16.45 -34.78
CA ASP A 246 0.05 17.85 -35.10
C ASP A 246 -0.97 18.53 -34.15
N GLU A 247 -1.64 17.75 -33.29
CA GLU A 247 -2.63 18.24 -32.32
C GLU A 247 -2.07 18.32 -30.88
N ILE A 248 -0.81 17.93 -30.69
CA ILE A 248 -0.15 17.84 -29.38
C ILE A 248 0.99 18.85 -29.29
N GLU A 249 1.08 19.56 -28.18
CA GLU A 249 2.21 20.42 -27.85
C GLU A 249 3.34 19.60 -27.19
N TYR A 250 4.59 19.83 -27.58
CA TYR A 250 5.77 19.16 -27.01
C TYR A 250 6.73 20.16 -26.39
N GLY A 251 7.33 19.79 -25.25
CA GLY A 251 8.34 20.62 -24.63
C GLY A 251 9.21 19.88 -23.63
N ILE A 252 10.31 20.52 -23.26
CA ILE A 252 11.21 20.08 -22.20
C ILE A 252 11.23 21.19 -21.17
N ILE A 253 10.89 20.87 -19.92
CA ILE A 253 10.86 21.82 -18.81
C ILE A 253 12.07 21.53 -17.92
N GLY A 254 12.98 22.50 -17.77
CA GLY A 254 13.99 22.46 -16.73
C GLY A 254 13.41 22.86 -15.37
N VAL A 255 14.04 22.45 -14.26
CA VAL A 255 13.66 22.91 -12.91
C VAL A 255 13.46 24.44 -12.89
N ASP A 256 12.32 24.88 -12.34
CA ASP A 256 11.91 26.29 -12.23
C ASP A 256 11.63 27.04 -13.56
N SER A 257 11.39 26.32 -14.66
CA SER A 257 11.05 26.91 -15.97
C SER A 257 9.55 26.81 -16.29
N GLU A 258 9.01 27.79 -17.02
CA GLU A 258 7.69 27.67 -17.63
C GLU A 258 7.74 26.68 -18.81
N PHE A 259 6.60 26.06 -19.16
CA PHE A 259 6.52 25.20 -20.34
C PHE A 259 6.77 26.03 -21.60
N GLU A 260 7.88 25.78 -22.27
CA GLU A 260 8.18 26.35 -23.58
C GLU A 260 8.04 25.27 -24.65
N ALA A 261 7.01 25.41 -25.49
CA ALA A 261 6.84 24.56 -26.67
C ALA A 261 8.00 24.82 -27.64
N ASN A 262 8.94 23.88 -27.72
CA ASN A 262 10.22 24.10 -28.40
C ASN A 262 10.74 22.90 -29.20
N SER A 263 10.08 21.74 -29.08
CA SER A 263 10.45 20.51 -29.78
C SER A 263 9.31 20.06 -30.68
N ASN A 264 9.65 19.34 -31.76
CA ASN A 264 8.66 18.67 -32.60
C ASN A 264 8.49 17.20 -32.17
N ALA A 265 7.43 16.56 -32.67
CA ALA A 265 7.10 15.17 -32.39
C ALA A 265 8.27 14.18 -32.53
N ASP A 266 9.08 14.31 -33.60
CA ASP A 266 10.21 13.41 -33.86
C ASP A 266 11.34 13.58 -32.84
N GLU A 267 11.61 14.82 -32.44
CA GLU A 267 12.60 15.11 -31.39
C GLU A 267 12.15 14.59 -30.04
N MET A 268 10.86 14.76 -29.68
CA MET A 268 10.29 14.17 -28.46
C MET A 268 10.46 12.65 -28.45
N ILE A 269 10.08 11.96 -29.53
CA ILE A 269 10.25 10.51 -29.65
C ILE A 269 11.71 10.10 -29.49
N LYS A 270 12.65 10.84 -30.07
CA LYS A 270 14.07 10.54 -29.92
C LYS A 270 14.52 10.59 -28.45
N ILE A 271 14.08 11.59 -27.70
CA ILE A 271 14.43 11.72 -26.26
C ILE A 271 13.82 10.56 -25.46
N LEU A 272 12.55 10.23 -25.71
CA LEU A 272 11.88 9.11 -25.04
C LEU A 272 12.55 7.76 -25.37
N GLN A 273 12.97 7.56 -26.63
CA GLN A 273 13.74 6.38 -27.04
C GLN A 273 15.12 6.32 -26.40
N ASP A 274 15.81 7.46 -26.25
CA ASP A 274 17.08 7.52 -25.54
C ASP A 274 16.91 7.16 -24.06
N ALA A 275 15.80 7.59 -23.42
CA ALA A 275 15.45 7.24 -22.04
C ALA A 275 15.13 5.75 -21.85
N ILE A 276 14.42 5.12 -22.80
CA ILE A 276 14.19 3.66 -22.80
C ILE A 276 15.52 2.90 -22.84
N ASN A 277 16.47 3.36 -23.65
CA ASN A 277 17.78 2.69 -23.81
C ASN A 277 18.76 3.01 -22.66
N ASN A 278 18.56 4.13 -21.96
CA ASN A 278 19.44 4.60 -20.89
C ASN A 278 18.60 5.12 -19.70
N PRO A 279 17.86 4.24 -19.00
CA PRO A 279 16.94 4.65 -17.96
C PRO A 279 17.67 5.29 -16.79
N ILE A 280 17.17 6.44 -16.34
CA ILE A 280 17.63 7.09 -15.11
C ILE A 280 16.51 6.92 -14.07
N PRO A 281 16.74 6.13 -13.00
CA PRO A 281 15.69 5.85 -12.03
C PRO A 281 15.15 7.13 -11.36
N GLY A 282 13.83 7.32 -11.42
CA GLY A 282 13.11 8.33 -10.63
C GLY A 282 13.24 9.79 -11.08
N CYS A 283 14.08 10.12 -12.06
CA CYS A 283 14.14 11.43 -12.73
C CYS A 283 14.97 11.29 -14.02
N PRO A 284 14.61 11.92 -15.15
CA PRO A 284 13.49 12.85 -15.37
C PRO A 284 12.10 12.16 -15.39
N SER A 285 11.01 12.95 -15.32
CA SER A 285 9.64 12.45 -15.55
C SER A 285 9.12 12.85 -16.93
N VAL A 286 8.16 12.08 -17.45
CA VAL A 286 7.35 12.41 -18.61
C VAL A 286 5.95 12.70 -18.12
N ASP A 287 5.47 13.89 -18.43
CA ASP A 287 4.15 14.36 -18.04
C ASP A 287 3.30 14.60 -19.29
N PHE A 288 1.99 14.44 -19.16
CA PHE A 288 1.05 14.74 -20.23
C PHE A 288 -0.27 15.30 -19.70
N SER A 289 -0.87 16.18 -20.50
CA SER A 289 -2.19 16.77 -20.21
C SER A 289 -3.28 16.03 -20.98
N VAL A 290 -4.37 15.71 -20.29
CA VAL A 290 -5.61 15.22 -20.88
C VAL A 290 -6.65 16.33 -20.83
N GLU A 291 -7.27 16.62 -21.97
CA GLU A 291 -8.43 17.51 -22.05
C GLU A 291 -9.49 16.91 -22.98
N ASN A 292 -10.73 16.82 -22.50
CA ASN A 292 -11.87 16.23 -23.21
C ASN A 292 -11.56 14.84 -23.79
N GLY A 293 -10.84 14.02 -23.02
CA GLY A 293 -10.48 12.65 -23.40
C GLY A 293 -9.43 12.56 -24.50
N LYS A 294 -8.60 13.60 -24.68
CA LYS A 294 -7.49 13.63 -25.64
C LYS A 294 -6.22 14.15 -24.98
N ILE A 295 -5.07 13.69 -25.47
CA ILE A 295 -3.78 14.30 -25.11
C ILE A 295 -3.66 15.64 -25.82
N THR A 296 -3.36 16.70 -25.08
CA THR A 296 -3.11 18.05 -25.63
C THR A 296 -1.65 18.46 -25.53
N ARG A 297 -0.91 17.89 -24.58
CA ARG A 297 0.50 18.22 -24.34
C ARG A 297 1.27 17.03 -23.79
N ILE A 298 2.54 16.90 -24.18
CA ILE A 298 3.52 15.98 -23.60
C ILE A 298 4.79 16.76 -23.28
N TRP A 299 5.35 16.59 -22.09
CA TRP A 299 6.61 17.22 -21.73
C TRP A 299 7.50 16.36 -20.85
N ILE A 300 8.79 16.66 -20.87
CA ILE A 300 9.78 16.01 -20.01
C ILE A 300 10.25 17.01 -18.98
N LEU A 301 10.13 16.66 -17.70
CA LEU A 301 10.63 17.44 -16.58
C LEU A 301 12.05 16.97 -16.23
N TYR A 302 13.06 17.79 -16.55
CA TYR A 302 14.44 17.55 -16.16
C TYR A 302 14.74 18.21 -14.80
N ALA A 303 15.13 17.37 -13.83
CA ALA A 303 15.69 17.77 -12.55
C ALA A 303 17.12 18.30 -12.68
#